data_AF-A0A9D6F2N1-F1
#
_entry.id   AF-A0A9D6F2N1-F1
#
_cell.length_a   1.000
_cell.length_b   1.000
_cell.length_c   1.000
_cell.angle_alpha   90.00
_cell.angle_beta   90.00
_cell.angle_gamma   90.00
#
_symmetry.space_group_name_H-M   'P 1'
#
loop_
_entity.id
_entity.type
_entity.pdbx_description
1 polymer ?
#
loop_
_entity_poly.entity_id
_entity_poly.type
_entity_poly.pdbx_seq_one_letter_code
_entity_poly.pdbx_strand_id
1 'polypeptide(L)'
;MNICVWRYLHRSRVIEQLIDDWKNQRIPGPVNALLMATIQECIDVGALCDQTWQTVYELLHTDPNGEEIYELGNMVKPELAKTLAAFEWISERITEANGVGTPITGASEFAAAASQVRELITRIEMVFPELNEAMAAESLAAFERGDYQTIEELIREVQGHRAPAH
;
A
#
# COMPACT_ATOMS: atom_id res chain seq x y z
N MET A 1 -3.50 15.29 1.26
CA MET A 1 -3.81 13.85 1.15
C MET A 1 -4.61 13.60 -0.12
N ASN A 2 -4.05 12.83 -1.05
CA ASN A 2 -4.65 12.54 -2.35
C ASN A 2 -5.94 11.70 -2.21
N ILE A 3 -6.96 12.00 -3.04
CA ILE A 3 -8.27 11.35 -2.98
C ILE A 3 -8.22 9.85 -3.27
N CYS A 4 -7.33 9.40 -4.16
CA CYS A 4 -7.14 7.98 -4.47
C CYS A 4 -6.56 7.22 -3.28
N VAL A 5 -5.52 7.79 -2.65
CA VAL A 5 -4.90 7.25 -1.43
C VAL A 5 -5.94 7.15 -0.32
N TRP A 6 -6.70 8.21 -0.05
CA TRP A 6 -7.74 8.19 1.00
C TRP A 6 -8.82 7.14 0.73
N ARG A 7 -9.32 7.03 -0.51
CA ARG A 7 -10.32 6.03 -0.88
C ARG A 7 -9.80 4.61 -0.72
N TYR A 8 -8.56 4.35 -1.13
CA TYR A 8 -7.91 3.07 -0.93
C TYR A 8 -7.80 2.71 0.55
N LEU A 9 -7.22 3.59 1.38
CA LEU A 9 -7.07 3.37 2.83
C LEU A 9 -8.41 3.15 3.54
N HIS A 10 -9.46 3.86 3.11
CA HIS A 10 -10.78 3.67 3.68
C HIS A 10 -11.37 2.31 3.32
N ARG A 11 -11.26 1.89 2.05
CA ARG A 11 -11.83 0.63 1.58
C ARG A 11 -11.04 -0.60 2.03
N SER A 12 -9.72 -0.50 2.19
CA SER A 12 -8.91 -1.58 2.79
C SER A 12 -9.37 -1.88 4.23
N ARG A 13 -9.67 -0.84 5.02
CA ARG A 13 -10.22 -0.97 6.38
C ARG A 13 -11.61 -1.61 6.39
N VAL A 14 -12.44 -1.35 5.37
CA VAL A 14 -13.75 -2.02 5.25
C VAL A 14 -13.56 -3.52 5.07
N ILE A 15 -12.61 -3.96 4.23
CA ILE A 15 -12.28 -5.37 4.07
C ILE A 15 -11.80 -5.97 5.40
N GLU A 16 -10.91 -5.29 6.12
CA GLU A 16 -10.45 -5.74 7.43
C GLU A 16 -11.60 -5.93 8.42
N GLN A 17 -12.52 -4.96 8.48
CA GLN A 17 -13.67 -5.02 9.34
C GLN A 17 -14.57 -6.20 8.98
N LEU A 18 -14.83 -6.42 7.68
CA LEU A 18 -15.61 -7.57 7.21
C LEU A 18 -14.96 -8.90 7.60
N ILE A 19 -13.63 -9.00 7.46
CA ILE A 19 -12.88 -10.21 7.85
C ILE A 19 -12.90 -10.39 9.37
N ASP A 20 -12.70 -9.34 10.16
CA ASP A 20 -12.72 -9.42 11.63
C ASP A 20 -14.11 -9.81 12.15
N ASP A 21 -15.16 -9.19 11.61
CA ASP A 21 -16.53 -9.53 11.98
C ASP A 21 -16.88 -10.97 11.60
N TRP A 22 -16.32 -11.47 10.50
CA TRP A 22 -16.50 -12.87 10.10
C TRP A 22 -15.72 -13.83 11.01
N LYS A 23 -14.46 -13.53 11.34
CA LYS A 23 -13.62 -14.30 12.29
C LYS A 23 -14.24 -14.37 13.68
N ASN A 24 -14.85 -13.28 14.13
CA ASN A 24 -15.49 -13.17 15.44
C ASN A 24 -16.94 -13.65 15.45
N GLN A 25 -17.44 -14.22 14.34
CA GLN A 25 -18.82 -14.69 14.19
C GLN A 25 -19.88 -13.61 14.53
N ARG A 26 -19.52 -12.33 14.37
CA ARG A 26 -20.39 -11.19 14.70
C ARG A 26 -21.44 -10.93 13.64
N ILE A 27 -21.32 -11.55 12.45
CA ILE A 27 -22.30 -11.39 11.37
C ILE A 27 -23.18 -12.64 11.26
N PRO A 28 -24.49 -12.55 11.62
CA PRO A 28 -25.45 -13.60 11.32
C PRO A 28 -25.85 -13.52 9.83
N GLY A 29 -25.58 -14.59 9.06
CA GLY A 29 -26.01 -14.65 7.67
C GLY A 29 -25.53 -15.91 6.93
N PRO A 30 -26.05 -16.19 5.72
CA PRO A 30 -25.53 -17.25 4.88
C PRO A 30 -24.08 -16.93 4.51
N VAL A 31 -23.16 -17.86 4.81
CA VAL A 31 -21.71 -17.77 4.55
C VAL A 31 -21.41 -17.25 3.15
N ASN A 32 -22.19 -17.64 2.14
CA ASN A 32 -22.02 -17.21 0.75
C ASN A 32 -22.31 -15.72 0.51
N ALA A 33 -23.32 -15.13 1.17
CA ALA A 33 -23.67 -13.72 0.94
C ALA A 33 -22.55 -12.78 1.43
N LEU A 34 -21.96 -13.11 2.59
CA LEU A 34 -20.86 -12.36 3.17
C LEU A 34 -19.56 -12.54 2.39
N LEU A 35 -19.28 -13.76 1.94
CA LEU A 35 -18.13 -14.02 1.08
C LEU A 35 -18.24 -13.25 -0.24
N MET A 36 -19.41 -13.21 -0.88
CA MET A 36 -19.62 -12.42 -2.11
C MET A 36 -19.46 -10.91 -1.89
N ALA A 37 -19.99 -10.37 -0.80
CA ALA A 37 -19.81 -8.95 -0.46
C ALA A 37 -18.33 -8.62 -0.23
N THR A 38 -17.61 -9.50 0.46
CA THR A 38 -16.17 -9.33 0.72
C THR A 38 -15.36 -9.46 -0.57
N ILE A 39 -15.74 -10.36 -1.48
CA ILE A 39 -15.14 -10.49 -2.81
C ILE A 39 -15.31 -9.21 -3.62
N GLN A 40 -16.50 -8.62 -3.62
CA GLN A 40 -16.74 -7.38 -4.36
C GLN A 40 -15.89 -6.23 -3.80
N GLU A 41 -15.80 -6.10 -2.47
CA GLU A 41 -14.93 -5.09 -1.86
C GLU A 41 -13.45 -5.33 -2.19
N CYS A 42 -12.99 -6.59 -2.24
CA CYS A 42 -11.64 -6.91 -2.67
C CYS A 42 -11.39 -6.51 -4.13
N ILE A 43 -12.31 -6.79 -5.05
CA ILE A 43 -12.20 -6.38 -6.46
C ILE A 43 -12.09 -4.85 -6.56
N ASP A 44 -12.93 -4.13 -5.84
CA ASP A 44 -12.93 -2.67 -5.79
C ASP A 44 -11.63 -2.10 -5.20
N VAL A 45 -11.08 -2.72 -4.14
CA VAL A 45 -9.80 -2.34 -3.55
C VAL A 45 -8.64 -2.61 -4.50
N GLY A 46 -8.66 -3.73 -5.25
CA GLY A 46 -7.67 -4.04 -6.27
C GLY A 46 -7.56 -2.93 -7.33
N ALA A 47 -8.70 -2.45 -7.83
CA ALA A 47 -8.75 -1.35 -8.78
C ALA A 47 -8.23 -0.01 -8.18
N LEU A 48 -8.54 0.26 -6.91
CA LEU A 48 -8.03 1.45 -6.22
C LEU A 48 -6.53 1.37 -5.94
N CYS A 49 -5.98 0.16 -5.78
CA CYS A 49 -4.57 -0.10 -5.54
C CYS A 49 -3.72 0.44 -6.70
N ASP A 50 -4.07 0.09 -7.93
CA ASP A 50 -3.35 0.56 -9.13
C ASP A 50 -3.43 2.08 -9.28
N GLN A 51 -4.62 2.68 -9.11
CA GLN A 51 -4.78 4.14 -9.16
C GLN A 51 -3.95 4.87 -8.09
N THR A 52 -3.90 4.30 -6.88
CA THR A 52 -3.09 4.81 -5.78
C THR A 52 -1.62 4.73 -6.12
N TRP A 53 -1.16 3.63 -6.71
CA TRP A 53 0.21 3.50 -7.16
C TRP A 53 0.58 4.49 -8.26
N GLN A 54 -0.25 4.66 -9.29
CA GLN A 54 0.03 5.64 -10.35
C GLN A 54 0.21 7.05 -9.78
N THR A 55 -0.67 7.43 -8.85
CA THR A 55 -0.58 8.70 -8.13
C THR A 55 0.75 8.83 -7.37
N VAL A 56 1.13 7.80 -6.61
CA VAL A 56 2.37 7.81 -5.82
C VAL A 56 3.59 7.79 -6.74
N TYR A 57 3.53 7.07 -7.85
CA TYR A 57 4.60 7.01 -8.84
C TYR A 57 4.81 8.34 -9.56
N GLU A 58 3.74 9.07 -9.89
CA GLU A 58 3.85 10.43 -10.42
C GLU A 58 4.52 11.36 -9.40
N LEU A 59 4.10 11.29 -8.13
CA LEU A 59 4.71 12.06 -7.05
C LEU A 59 6.20 11.75 -6.87
N LEU A 60 6.65 10.50 -7.07
CA LEU A 60 8.07 10.12 -7.00
C LEU A 60 8.94 10.93 -7.97
N HIS A 61 8.36 11.40 -9.09
CA HIS A 61 9.08 12.11 -10.13
C HIS A 61 8.90 13.64 -10.04
N THR A 62 7.96 14.10 -9.23
CA THR A 62 7.59 15.52 -9.15
C THR A 62 7.84 16.16 -7.78
N ASP A 63 8.17 15.38 -6.74
CA ASP A 63 8.53 15.86 -5.41
C ASP A 63 10.06 15.96 -5.25
N PRO A 64 10.66 17.16 -5.42
CA PRO A 64 12.11 17.35 -5.31
C PRO A 64 12.65 17.20 -3.87
N ASN A 65 11.79 17.28 -2.85
CA ASN A 65 12.19 17.19 -1.44
C ASN A 65 11.93 15.80 -0.84
N GLY A 66 11.06 15.00 -1.46
CA GLY A 66 10.74 13.63 -1.06
C GLY A 66 9.94 13.52 0.24
N GLU A 67 9.57 14.61 0.90
CA GLU A 67 8.85 14.57 2.17
C GLU A 67 7.44 13.96 1.98
N GLU A 68 6.72 14.37 0.94
CA GLU A 68 5.38 13.86 0.66
C GLU A 68 5.42 12.39 0.21
N ILE A 69 6.49 11.99 -0.49
CA ILE A 69 6.65 10.59 -0.87
C ILE A 69 6.91 9.66 0.31
N TYR A 70 7.72 10.10 1.28
CA TYR A 70 8.00 9.30 2.47
C TYR A 70 6.75 9.13 3.34
N GLU A 71 5.99 10.20 3.55
CA GLU A 71 4.72 10.13 4.28
C GLU A 71 3.73 9.17 3.60
N LEU A 72 3.56 9.28 2.28
CA LEU A 72 2.69 8.38 1.52
C LEU A 72 3.18 6.94 1.54
N GLY A 73 4.49 6.71 1.42
CA GLY A 73 5.08 5.38 1.52
C GLY A 73 4.79 4.72 2.88
N ASN A 74 4.96 5.47 3.97
CA ASN A 74 4.69 5.00 5.33
C ASN A 74 3.21 4.71 5.59
N MET A 75 2.30 5.37 4.88
CA MET A 75 0.85 5.08 4.97
C MET A 75 0.44 3.91 4.08
N VAL A 76 0.94 3.85 2.85
CA VAL A 76 0.45 2.91 1.82
C VAL A 76 1.09 1.54 1.95
N LYS A 77 2.39 1.42 2.24
CA LYS A 77 3.08 0.12 2.33
C LYS A 77 2.48 -0.82 3.40
N PRO A 78 2.21 -0.35 4.64
CA PRO A 78 1.60 -1.23 5.65
C PRO A 78 0.20 -1.68 5.23
N GLU A 79 -0.59 -0.79 4.62
CA GLU A 79 -1.95 -1.13 4.19
C GLU A 79 -1.98 -2.07 2.98
N LEU A 80 -0.99 -1.99 2.10
CA LEU A 80 -0.80 -2.96 1.03
C LEU A 80 -0.53 -4.36 1.58
N ALA A 81 0.34 -4.48 2.58
CA ALA A 81 0.62 -5.76 3.23
C ALA A 81 -0.63 -6.36 3.87
N LYS A 82 -1.43 -5.53 4.56
CA LYS A 82 -2.71 -5.98 5.14
C LYS A 82 -3.74 -6.35 4.08
N THR A 83 -3.82 -5.58 2.98
CA THR A 83 -4.67 -5.89 1.83
C THR A 83 -4.30 -7.25 1.23
N LEU A 84 -3.00 -7.53 1.07
CA LEU A 84 -2.54 -8.83 0.57
C LEU A 84 -2.95 -9.98 1.49
N ALA A 85 -2.74 -9.83 2.81
CA ALA A 85 -3.16 -10.83 3.79
C ALA A 85 -4.68 -11.08 3.76
N ALA A 86 -5.47 -10.02 3.56
CA ALA A 86 -6.91 -10.13 3.39
C ALA A 86 -7.29 -10.93 2.13
N PHE A 87 -6.63 -10.66 1.00
CA PHE A 87 -6.86 -11.38 -0.26
C PHE A 87 -6.44 -12.86 -0.15
N GLU A 88 -5.34 -13.16 0.54
CA GLU A 88 -4.93 -14.55 0.80
C GLU A 88 -5.98 -15.29 1.62
N TRP A 89 -6.44 -14.67 2.70
CA TRP A 89 -7.48 -15.24 3.54
C TRP A 89 -8.79 -15.49 2.78
N ILE A 90 -9.21 -14.57 1.90
CA ILE A 90 -10.40 -14.78 1.05
C ILE A 90 -10.18 -15.87 -0.01
N SER A 91 -8.97 -15.96 -0.58
CA SER A 91 -8.61 -17.02 -1.54
C SER A 91 -8.76 -18.42 -0.93
N GLU A 92 -8.35 -18.59 0.33
CA GLU A 92 -8.52 -19.84 1.07
C GLU A 92 -10.01 -20.19 1.22
N ARG A 93 -10.86 -19.21 1.56
CA ARG A 93 -12.31 -19.43 1.72
C ARG A 93 -13.03 -19.74 0.43
N ILE A 94 -12.63 -19.12 -0.68
CA ILE A 94 -13.14 -19.48 -2.01
C ILE A 94 -12.77 -20.94 -2.34
N THR A 95 -11.53 -21.34 -2.03
CA THR A 95 -11.04 -22.70 -2.26
C THR A 95 -11.82 -23.73 -1.44
N GLU A 96 -12.03 -23.45 -0.15
CA GLU A 96 -12.84 -24.29 0.75
C GLU A 96 -14.28 -24.45 0.23
N ALA A 97 -14.93 -23.33 -0.16
CA ALA A 97 -16.30 -23.35 -0.66
C ALA A 97 -16.43 -24.14 -1.97
N ASN A 98 -15.49 -23.96 -2.90
CA ASN A 98 -15.44 -24.73 -4.14
C ASN A 98 -15.20 -26.22 -3.88
N GLY A 99 -14.36 -26.56 -2.89
CA GLY A 99 -14.07 -27.94 -2.48
C GLY A 99 -15.29 -28.72 -1.97
N VAL A 100 -16.30 -28.03 -1.43
CA VAL A 100 -17.58 -28.62 -1.01
C VAL A 100 -18.69 -28.47 -2.06
N GLY A 101 -18.34 -28.12 -3.30
CA GLY A 101 -19.27 -28.02 -4.42
C GLY A 101 -20.16 -26.77 -4.40
N THR A 102 -19.76 -25.73 -3.66
CA THR A 102 -20.47 -24.46 -3.62
C THR A 102 -19.74 -23.43 -4.49
N PRO A 103 -20.17 -23.23 -5.75
CA PRO A 103 -19.51 -22.28 -6.64
C PRO A 103 -19.68 -20.85 -6.12
N ILE A 104 -18.57 -20.12 -6.06
CA ILE A 104 -18.55 -18.72 -5.65
C ILE A 104 -18.55 -17.80 -6.86
N THR A 105 -19.58 -16.97 -6.98
CA THR A 105 -19.67 -15.92 -8.01
C THR A 105 -18.57 -14.88 -7.78
N GLY A 106 -17.89 -14.44 -8.85
CA GLY A 106 -16.84 -13.44 -8.77
C GLY A 106 -15.45 -14.00 -8.41
N ALA A 107 -15.31 -15.32 -8.25
CA ALA A 107 -14.03 -15.94 -7.88
C ALA A 107 -12.92 -15.70 -8.92
N SER A 108 -13.26 -15.67 -10.21
CA SER A 108 -12.31 -15.37 -11.30
C SER A 108 -11.83 -13.93 -11.27
N GLU A 109 -12.75 -12.99 -11.09
CA GLU A 109 -12.49 -11.55 -11.02
C GLU A 109 -11.68 -11.21 -9.78
N PHE A 110 -12.01 -11.85 -8.66
CA PHE A 110 -11.22 -11.81 -7.45
C PHE A 110 -9.80 -12.32 -7.65
N ALA A 111 -9.63 -13.48 -8.29
CA ALA A 111 -8.30 -14.05 -8.55
C ALA A 111 -7.45 -13.11 -9.44
N ALA A 112 -8.07 -12.46 -10.44
CA ALA A 112 -7.41 -11.46 -11.25
C ALA A 112 -6.99 -10.22 -10.43
N ALA A 113 -7.89 -9.69 -9.60
CA ALA A 113 -7.58 -8.58 -8.70
C ALA A 113 -6.45 -8.94 -7.70
N ALA A 114 -6.46 -10.17 -7.17
CA ALA A 114 -5.42 -10.67 -6.28
C ALA A 114 -4.05 -10.73 -6.95
N SER A 115 -4.00 -11.21 -8.20
CA SER A 115 -2.76 -11.22 -8.99
C SER A 115 -2.24 -9.81 -9.22
N GLN A 116 -3.13 -8.89 -9.59
CA GLN A 116 -2.77 -7.49 -9.84
C GLN A 116 -2.20 -6.82 -8.58
N VAL A 117 -2.82 -7.01 -7.41
CA VAL A 117 -2.31 -6.47 -6.14
C VAL A 117 -0.94 -7.05 -5.80
N ARG A 118 -0.72 -8.36 -5.98
CA ARG A 118 0.60 -8.98 -5.76
C ARG A 118 1.67 -8.39 -6.67
N GLU A 119 1.40 -8.30 -7.97
CA GLU A 119 2.31 -7.70 -8.94
C GLU A 119 2.62 -6.24 -8.60
N LEU A 120 1.61 -5.50 -8.15
CA LEU A 120 1.77 -4.11 -7.73
C LEU A 120 2.68 -3.99 -6.51
N ILE A 121 2.50 -4.84 -5.50
CA ILE A 121 3.35 -4.85 -4.30
C ILE A 121 4.81 -5.10 -4.69
N THR A 122 5.07 -6.09 -5.55
CA THR A 122 6.43 -6.35 -6.05
C THR A 122 7.00 -5.13 -6.79
N ARG A 123 6.20 -4.45 -7.62
CA ARG A 123 6.65 -3.22 -8.29
C ARG A 123 6.96 -2.09 -7.31
N ILE A 124 6.15 -1.95 -6.26
CA ILE A 124 6.35 -0.95 -5.21
C ILE A 124 7.66 -1.24 -4.48
N GLU A 125 7.90 -2.47 -4.07
CA GLU A 125 9.15 -2.87 -3.41
C GLU A 125 10.39 -2.62 -4.27
N MET A 126 10.29 -2.77 -5.60
CA MET A 126 11.39 -2.49 -6.52
C MET A 126 11.66 -1.01 -6.78
N VAL A 127 10.62 -0.17 -6.72
CA VAL A 127 10.68 1.23 -7.18
C VAL A 127 10.75 2.22 -6.04
N PHE A 128 10.15 1.90 -4.87
CA PHE A 128 10.21 2.79 -3.73
C PHE A 128 11.65 2.86 -3.19
N PRO A 129 12.22 4.05 -3.00
CA PRO A 129 13.53 4.16 -2.37
C PRO A 129 13.48 3.53 -0.98
N GLU A 130 14.44 2.65 -0.68
CA GLU A 130 14.69 2.24 0.70
C GLU A 130 15.13 3.47 1.47
N LEU A 131 14.40 3.81 2.54
CA LEU A 131 14.86 4.84 3.46
C LEU A 131 16.15 4.32 4.11
N ASN A 132 17.29 4.88 3.72
CA ASN A 132 18.53 4.61 4.43
C ASN A 132 18.47 5.38 5.76
N GLU A 133 17.90 4.75 6.78
CA GLU A 133 17.73 5.32 8.12
C GLU A 133 19.05 5.85 8.71
N ALA A 134 20.18 5.22 8.37
CA ALA A 134 21.49 5.68 8.77
C ALA A 134 21.86 7.02 8.09
N MET A 135 21.61 7.15 6.79
CA MET A 135 21.82 8.43 6.09
C MET A 135 20.85 9.52 6.56
N ALA A 136 19.60 9.18 6.87
CA ALA A 136 18.62 10.13 7.40
C ALA A 136 19.03 10.63 8.80
N ALA A 137 19.46 9.72 9.67
CA ALA A 137 19.96 10.07 11.01
C ALA A 137 21.28 10.87 10.94
N GLU A 138 22.19 10.51 10.04
CA GLU A 138 23.44 11.24 9.83
C GLU A 138 23.18 12.65 9.27
N SER A 139 22.23 12.78 8.35
CA SER A 139 21.80 14.05 7.77
C SER A 139 21.15 14.97 8.81
N LEU A 140 20.27 14.42 9.66
CA LEU A 140 19.67 15.15 10.79
C LEU A 140 20.75 15.58 11.78
N ALA A 141 21.66 14.68 12.14
CA ALA A 141 22.76 14.98 13.06
C ALA A 141 23.72 16.04 12.49
N ALA A 142 23.97 16.06 11.17
CA ALA A 142 24.77 17.08 10.52
C ALA A 142 24.09 18.45 10.51
N PHE A 143 22.78 18.48 10.27
CA PHE A 143 21.98 19.70 10.39
C PHE A 143 21.97 20.24 11.84
N GLU A 144 21.77 19.39 12.83
CA GLU A 144 21.78 19.77 14.26
C GLU A 144 23.16 20.27 14.74
N ARG A 145 24.26 19.79 14.14
CA ARG A 145 25.62 20.29 14.40
C ARG A 145 25.91 21.63 13.70
N GLY A 146 25.03 22.08 12.81
CA GLY A 146 25.23 23.29 12.01
C GLY A 146 26.20 23.10 10.83
N ASP A 147 26.45 21.85 10.42
CA ASP A 147 27.31 21.53 9.28
C ASP A 147 26.71 22.06 7.94
N TYR A 148 25.41 22.36 7.94
CA TYR A 148 24.67 22.95 6.81
C TYR A 148 23.81 24.12 7.29
N GLN A 149 23.76 25.20 6.51
CA GLN A 149 22.96 26.37 6.85
C GLN A 149 21.50 26.22 6.41
N THR A 150 21.24 25.44 5.36
CA THR A 150 19.88 25.14 4.90
C THR A 150 19.71 23.67 4.52
N ILE A 151 18.45 23.21 4.56
CA ILE A 151 18.06 21.85 4.16
C ILE A 151 18.41 21.59 2.68
N GLU A 152 18.42 22.63 1.82
CA GLU A 152 18.80 22.49 0.40
C GLU A 152 20.30 22.29 0.16
N GLU A 153 21.18 22.60 1.13
CA GLU A 153 22.61 22.24 1.05
C GLU A 153 22.83 20.76 1.38
N LEU A 154 22.15 20.29 2.43
CA LEU A 154 22.17 18.90 2.87
C LEU A 154 21.65 17.96 1.77
N ILE A 155 20.50 18.28 1.15
CA ILE A 155 19.94 17.49 0.04
C ILE A 155 20.89 17.44 -1.16
N ARG A 156 21.60 18.54 -1.47
CA ARG A 156 22.56 18.62 -2.59
C ARG A 156 23.76 17.69 -2.38
N GLU A 157 24.29 17.63 -1.16
CA GLU A 157 25.43 16.79 -0.84
C GLU A 157 25.03 15.30 -0.78
N VAL A 158 23.86 14.98 -0.24
CA VAL A 158 23.30 13.62 -0.23
C VAL A 158 23.01 13.10 -1.65
N GLN A 159 22.57 13.96 -2.56
CA GLN A 159 22.36 13.63 -3.98
C GLN A 159 23.66 13.64 -4.81
N GLY A 160 24.83 13.78 -4.19
CA GLY A 160 26.14 13.74 -4.86
C GLY A 160 26.47 14.96 -5.71
N HIS A 161 25.66 16.02 -5.65
CA HIS A 161 25.87 17.27 -6.39
C HIS A 161 26.66 18.25 -5.53
N ARG A 162 27.94 17.94 -5.30
CA ARG A 162 28.85 18.84 -4.59
C ARG A 162 29.09 20.08 -5.46
N ALA A 163 28.57 21.24 -5.07
CA ALA A 163 29.00 22.50 -5.66
C ALA A 163 30.48 22.74 -5.30
N PRO A 164 31.33 23.22 -6.23
CA PRO A 164 32.72 23.51 -5.93
C PRO A 164 32.80 24.62 -4.88
N ALA A 165 33.58 24.37 -3.82
CA ALA A 165 33.83 25.34 -2.76
C ALA A 165 34.50 26.60 -3.34
N HIS A 166 33.96 27.77 -3.00
CA HIS A 166 34.58 29.08 -3.22
C HIS A 166 35.41 29.50 -2.01
#